data_AF-A0A2V8A315-F1
#
_entry.id   AF-A0A2V8A315-F1
#
_cell.length_a   1.000
_cell.length_b   1.000
_cell.length_c   1.000
_cell.angle_alpha   90.00
_cell.angle_beta   90.00
_cell.angle_gamma   90.00
#
_symmetry.space_group_name_H-M   'P 1'
#
loop_
_entity.id
_entity.type
_entity.pdbx_description
1 polymer ?
#
loop_
_entity_poly.entity_id
_entity_poly.type
_entity_poly.pdbx_seq_one_letter_code
_entity_poly.pdbx_strand_id
1 'polypeptide(L)'
;MRRAIAPLERRVAIEHILDVPPIRLTTVPGFDAAVFPYTTDIPFLSKWGEPLLFGPGSIHAAHTADEFVSIAELHAAADHYVTIARQLLASQPRQP
;
A
#
# COMPACT_ATOMS: atom_id res chain seq x y z
N MET A 1 -5.18 15.07 -9.94
CA MET A 1 -6.63 15.33 -9.85
C MET A 1 -6.98 16.83 -9.80
N ARG A 2 -6.59 17.59 -8.77
CA ARG A 2 -6.99 19.02 -8.61
C ARG A 2 -6.79 19.88 -9.87
N ARG A 3 -5.61 19.81 -10.50
CA ARG A 3 -5.35 20.56 -11.75
C ARG A 3 -6.31 20.19 -12.90
N ALA A 4 -6.73 18.93 -12.98
CA ALA A 4 -7.61 18.46 -14.05
C ALA A 4 -9.06 18.95 -13.88
N ILE A 5 -9.52 19.12 -12.64
CA ILE A 5 -10.90 19.57 -12.34
C ILE A 5 -11.04 21.08 -12.19
N ALA A 6 -9.93 21.82 -12.06
CA ALA A 6 -9.92 23.29 -11.90
C ALA A 6 -10.80 24.06 -12.92
N PRO A 7 -10.87 23.67 -14.21
CA PRO A 7 -11.75 24.37 -15.17
C PRO A 7 -13.26 24.26 -14.83
N LEU A 8 -13.66 23.22 -14.09
CA LEU A 8 -15.06 22.95 -13.76
C LEU A 8 -15.55 23.77 -12.56
N GLU A 9 -14.64 24.25 -11.69
CA GLU A 9 -14.95 25.00 -10.47
C GLU A 9 -15.76 26.29 -10.72
N ARG A 10 -15.71 26.83 -11.95
CA ARG A 10 -16.51 28.01 -12.36
C ARG A 10 -17.98 27.68 -12.63
N ARG A 11 -18.33 26.40 -12.80
CA ARG A 11 -19.65 25.94 -13.25
C ARG A 11 -20.38 25.11 -12.21
N VAL A 12 -19.64 24.46 -11.32
CA VAL A 12 -20.18 23.60 -10.28
C VAL A 12 -19.48 23.88 -8.96
N ALA A 13 -20.20 23.72 -7.85
CA ALA A 13 -19.59 23.68 -6.53
C ALA A 13 -18.91 22.32 -6.34
N ILE A 14 -17.64 22.32 -5.96
CA ILE A 14 -16.88 21.09 -5.67
C ILE A 14 -16.50 21.11 -4.19
N GLU A 15 -16.97 20.09 -3.46
CA GLU A 15 -16.56 19.84 -2.08
C GLU A 15 -15.59 18.65 -2.06
N HIS A 16 -14.38 18.87 -1.55
CA HIS A 16 -13.38 17.83 -1.41
C HIS A 16 -13.50 17.14 -0.04
N ILE A 17 -14.09 15.96 -0.02
CA ILE A 17 -14.31 15.20 1.22
C ILE A 17 -13.04 14.50 1.71
N LEU A 18 -12.25 13.92 0.80
CA LEU A 18 -11.03 13.18 1.13
C LEU A 18 -10.00 13.37 0.01
N ASP A 19 -8.74 13.59 0.40
CA ASP A 19 -7.58 13.57 -0.49
C ASP A 19 -6.55 12.62 0.12
N VAL A 20 -6.20 11.56 -0.61
CA VAL A 20 -5.23 10.56 -0.17
C VAL A 20 -3.88 10.89 -0.81
N PRO A 21 -2.89 11.38 -0.05
CA PRO A 21 -1.62 11.77 -0.62
C PRO A 21 -0.82 10.54 -1.05
N PRO A 22 0.02 10.66 -2.10
CA PRO A 22 0.96 9.59 -2.45
C PRO A 22 1.96 9.38 -1.31
N ILE A 23 2.39 8.14 -1.11
CA ILE A 23 3.36 7.78 -0.08
C ILE A 23 4.45 6.88 -0.65
N ARG A 24 5.69 7.05 -0.18
CA ARG A 24 6.79 6.11 -0.41
C ARG A 24 6.83 5.15 0.77
N LEU A 25 6.71 3.86 0.46
CA LEU A 25 6.71 2.79 1.45
C LEU A 25 8.10 2.16 1.55
N THR A 26 8.32 1.51 2.69
CA THR A 26 9.55 0.77 3.00
C THR A 26 9.61 -0.50 2.18
N THR A 27 10.79 -0.80 1.66
CA THR A 27 11.08 -2.02 0.91
C THR A 27 11.90 -2.98 1.75
N VAL A 28 11.69 -4.27 1.58
CA VAL A 28 12.42 -5.32 2.29
C VAL A 28 13.28 -6.09 1.29
N PRO A 29 14.60 -6.27 1.53
CA PRO A 29 15.46 -7.03 0.63
C PRO A 29 14.97 -8.46 0.40
N GLY A 30 14.98 -8.89 -0.86
CA GLY A 30 14.50 -10.22 -1.26
C GLY A 30 13.00 -10.28 -1.60
N PHE A 31 12.28 -9.15 -1.52
CA PHE A 31 10.91 -9.02 -1.99
C PHE A 31 10.83 -8.07 -3.18
N ASP A 32 9.97 -8.41 -4.14
CA ASP A 32 9.69 -7.53 -5.28
C ASP A 32 8.93 -6.29 -4.82
N ALA A 33 9.23 -5.15 -5.45
CA ALA A 33 8.58 -3.88 -5.19
C ALA A 33 8.13 -3.23 -6.50
N ALA A 34 6.98 -2.57 -6.47
CA ALA A 34 6.41 -1.87 -7.61
C ALA A 34 5.73 -0.56 -7.16
N VAL A 35 5.49 0.34 -8.12
CA VAL A 35 4.74 1.57 -7.91
C VAL A 35 3.37 1.42 -8.54
N PHE A 36 2.33 1.76 -7.78
CA PHE A 36 0.95 1.65 -8.25
C PHE A 36 0.21 2.98 -8.14
N PRO A 37 -0.62 3.34 -9.13
CA PRO A 37 -1.48 4.52 -9.08
C PRO A 37 -2.80 4.23 -8.31
N TYR A 38 -2.70 3.52 -7.19
CA TYR A 38 -3.84 3.16 -6.34
C TYR A 38 -3.66 3.75 -4.94
N THR A 39 -4.70 3.66 -4.11
CA THR A 39 -4.71 4.23 -2.76
C THR A 39 -4.66 3.14 -1.69
N THR A 40 -4.14 3.51 -0.53
CA THR A 40 -4.15 2.75 0.73
C THR A 40 -4.44 3.73 1.86
N ASP A 41 -4.84 3.23 3.03
CA ASP A 41 -5.05 4.01 4.25
C ASP A 41 -3.76 4.46 4.94
N ILE A 42 -2.62 3.80 4.62
CA ILE A 42 -1.30 4.06 5.20
C ILE A 42 -0.92 5.54 5.31
N PRO A 43 -1.19 6.45 4.35
CA PRO A 43 -0.84 7.86 4.48
C PRO A 43 -1.48 8.55 5.70
N PHE A 44 -2.55 7.98 6.26
CA PHE A 44 -3.23 8.48 7.46
C PHE A 44 -2.80 7.75 8.75
N LEU A 45 -2.01 6.67 8.66
CA LEU A 45 -1.55 5.85 9.79
C LEU A 45 -0.16 6.25 10.31
N SER A 46 0.14 7.56 10.33
CA SER A 46 1.48 8.10 10.63
C SER A 46 2.02 7.80 12.04
N LYS A 47 1.17 7.30 12.95
CA LYS A 47 1.57 6.95 14.33
C LYS A 47 2.09 5.51 14.48
N TRP A 48 2.10 4.71 13.40
CA TRP A 48 2.43 3.28 13.45
C TRP A 48 3.88 2.97 13.04
N GLY A 49 4.73 3.99 12.98
CA GLY A 49 6.14 3.86 12.64
C GLY A 49 6.41 3.96 11.15
N GLU A 50 7.40 3.19 10.68
CA GLU A 50 7.83 3.18 9.29
C GLU A 50 6.92 2.26 8.44
N PRO A 51 6.26 2.78 7.39
CA PRO A 51 5.16 2.07 6.73
C PRO A 51 5.66 1.03 5.71
N LEU A 52 4.98 -0.11 5.67
CA LEU A 52 5.18 -1.19 4.70
C LEU A 52 3.81 -1.67 4.21
N LEU A 53 3.71 -2.02 2.92
CA LEU A 53 2.52 -2.65 2.34
C LEU A 53 2.94 -3.94 1.64
N PHE A 54 2.30 -5.04 2.00
CA PHE A 54 2.55 -6.36 1.45
C PHE A 54 1.28 -7.20 1.53
N GLY A 55 1.04 -8.02 0.51
CA GLY A 55 -0.07 -8.98 0.48
C GLY A 55 0.04 -9.94 -0.72
N PRO A 56 -0.62 -11.10 -0.67
CA PRO A 56 -0.68 -12.07 -1.77
C PRO A 56 -1.60 -11.63 -2.91
N GLY A 57 -1.45 -12.27 -4.06
CA GLY A 57 -2.24 -12.02 -5.25
C GLY A 57 -1.78 -10.79 -6.04
N SER A 58 -2.57 -10.44 -7.06
CA SER A 58 -2.27 -9.30 -7.93
C SER A 58 -3.29 -8.19 -7.73
N ILE A 59 -2.80 -6.97 -7.52
CA ILE A 59 -3.64 -5.77 -7.47
C ILE A 59 -4.41 -5.54 -8.78
N HIS A 60 -3.95 -6.12 -9.90
CA HIS A 60 -4.65 -6.03 -11.19
C HIS A 60 -5.95 -6.83 -11.25
N ALA A 61 -6.15 -7.80 -10.36
CA ALA A 61 -7.39 -8.56 -10.27
C ALA A 61 -8.44 -7.87 -9.37
N ALA A 62 -8.03 -6.91 -8.53
CA ALA A 62 -8.93 -6.22 -7.62
C ALA A 62 -10.01 -5.44 -8.38
N HIS A 63 -11.26 -5.53 -7.91
CA HIS A 63 -12.43 -4.90 -8.54
C HIS A 63 -12.75 -5.38 -9.97
N THR A 64 -12.27 -6.56 -10.35
CA THR A 64 -12.64 -7.20 -11.63
C THR A 64 -13.73 -8.27 -11.39
N ALA A 65 -14.39 -8.72 -12.46
CA ALA A 65 -15.34 -9.83 -12.36
C ALA A 65 -14.66 -11.15 -11.97
N ASP A 66 -13.36 -11.24 -12.24
CA ASP A 66 -12.50 -12.39 -11.95
C ASP A 66 -11.60 -12.09 -10.75
N GLU A 67 -12.08 -11.38 -9.73
CA GLU A 67 -11.29 -11.13 -8.52
C GLU A 67 -11.00 -12.45 -7.79
N PHE A 68 -9.71 -12.77 -7.60
CA PHE A 68 -9.27 -13.97 -6.90
C PHE A 68 -7.91 -13.78 -6.22
N VAL A 69 -7.60 -14.71 -5.33
CA VAL A 69 -6.24 -14.94 -4.81
C VAL A 69 -5.99 -16.45 -4.76
N SER A 70 -4.78 -16.89 -5.12
CA SER A 70 -4.45 -18.32 -5.05
C SER A 70 -4.34 -18.81 -3.61
N ILE A 71 -4.89 -19.99 -3.32
CA ILE A 71 -4.72 -20.65 -2.01
C ILE A 71 -3.23 -20.89 -1.71
N ALA A 72 -2.44 -21.23 -2.72
CA ALA A 72 -1.01 -21.43 -2.55
C ALA A 72 -0.30 -20.09 -2.21
N GLU A 73 -0.70 -18.98 -2.82
CA GLU A 73 -0.17 -17.65 -2.51
C GLU A 73 -0.57 -17.19 -1.11
N LEU A 74 -1.80 -17.50 -0.65
CA LEU A 74 -2.24 -17.23 0.71
C LEU A 74 -1.36 -17.96 1.74
N HIS A 75 -1.08 -19.25 1.52
CA HIS A 75 -0.19 -20.00 2.39
C HIS A 75 1.25 -19.44 2.36
N ALA A 76 1.78 -19.18 1.17
CA ALA A 76 3.12 -18.59 1.04
C ALA A 76 3.22 -17.21 1.71
N ALA A 77 2.16 -16.40 1.66
CA ALA A 77 2.13 -15.09 2.31
C ALA A 77 2.30 -15.19 3.84
N ALA A 78 1.76 -16.23 4.48
CA ALA A 78 2.00 -16.45 5.92
C ALA A 78 3.51 -16.61 6.22
N ASP A 79 4.22 -17.41 5.42
CA ASP A 79 5.67 -17.60 5.55
C ASP A 79 6.45 -16.32 5.19
N HIS A 80 5.97 -15.56 4.21
CA HIS A 80 6.54 -14.26 3.84
C HIS A 80 6.43 -13.24 4.98
N TYR A 81 5.27 -13.13 5.65
CA TYR A 81 5.11 -12.26 6.81
C TYR A 81 6.10 -12.64 7.93
N VAL A 82 6.28 -13.93 8.20
CA VAL A 82 7.28 -14.40 9.18
C VAL A 82 8.70 -14.00 8.77
N THR A 83 9.03 -14.14 7.49
CA THR A 83 10.34 -13.75 6.94
C THR A 83 10.59 -12.26 7.08
N ILE A 84 9.63 -11.43 6.69
CA ILE A 84 9.69 -9.96 6.81
C ILE A 84 9.89 -9.57 8.27
N ALA A 85 9.07 -10.10 9.18
CA ALA A 85 9.16 -9.77 10.60
C ALA A 85 10.54 -10.13 11.19
N ARG A 86 11.09 -11.31 10.85
CA ARG A 86 12.44 -11.72 11.29
C ARG A 86 13.53 -10.81 10.75
N GLN A 87 13.47 -10.42 9.48
CA GLN A 87 14.45 -9.52 8.88
C GLN A 87 14.41 -8.13 9.53
N LEU A 88 13.21 -7.59 9.79
CA LEU A 88 13.04 -6.30 10.47
C LEU A 88 13.58 -6.34 11.90
N LEU A 89 13.31 -7.41 12.67
CA LEU A 89 13.85 -7.59 14.01
C LEU A 89 15.38 -7.69 14.02
N ALA A 90 15.98 -8.38 13.04
CA ALA A 90 17.43 -8.49 12.92
C ALA A 90 18.10 -7.18 12.48
N SER A 91 17.36 -6.31 11.79
CA SER A 91 17.86 -5.04 11.26
C SER A 91 17.70 -3.87 12.24
N GLN A 92 16.91 -4.03 13.32
CA GLN A 92 16.82 -3.01 14.35
C GLN A 92 18.11 -2.93 15.17
N PRO A 93 18.64 -1.72 15.44
CA PRO A 93 19.66 -1.57 16.46
C PRO A 93 19.09 -2.02 17.80
N ARG A 94 19.85 -2.82 18.57
CA ARG A 94 19.47 -3.22 19.93
C ARG A 94 19.12 -1.95 20.71
N GLN A 95 17.86 -1.83 21.14
CA GLN A 95 17.51 -0.84 22.15
C GLN A 95 18.32 -1.16 23.43
N PRO A 96 18.97 -0.16 24.05
CA PRO A 96 19.68 -0.34 25.31
C PRO A 96 18.76 -0.77 26.45
#